data_AF-A0A2A4QNP6-F1
#
_entry.id   AF-A0A2A4QNP6-F1
#
_cell.length_a   1.000
_cell.length_b   1.000
_cell.length_c   1.000
_cell.angle_alpha   90.00
_cell.angle_beta   90.00
_cell.angle_gamma   90.00
#
_symmetry.space_group_name_H-M   'P 1'
#
loop_
_entity.id
_entity.type
_entity.pdbx_description
1 polymer ?
#
loop_
_entity_poly.entity_id
_entity_poly.type
_entity_poly.pdbx_seq_one_letter_code
_entity_poly.pdbx_strand_id
1 'polypeptide(L)'
;MAKFGKWIGGGLGWTFGGPIGAILGFAIGSMFDNAKVIQTQGGSAYGSQTRAGDFGVSLLILSAAVMKADGKVLKSELNYLKQFFTQQFGAADTAEKMRLFKEILKQQVDIQQVCIQIRDHMTLHSRLQLIHFLFGISKADGHVDKSEVNQIELIAKYMGIGASEFLSIKAMFYKDANAAYQILELNENSSDTELKKAYRKMAVKYHPDKLTHLGPEFQKAAKEKFQKVNEAYETIKKERNIR
;
A
#
# COMPACT_ATOMS: atom_id res chain seq x y z
N MET A 1 29.10 -7.57 -21.42
CA MET A 1 29.38 -7.37 -19.99
C MET A 1 28.30 -6.51 -19.32
N ALA A 2 27.03 -6.95 -19.35
CA ALA A 2 25.87 -6.21 -18.81
C ALA A 2 25.46 -6.63 -17.37
N LYS A 3 26.20 -7.57 -16.77
CA LYS A 3 25.84 -8.17 -15.47
C LYS A 3 26.29 -7.32 -14.28
N PHE A 4 27.31 -6.47 -14.42
CA PHE A 4 27.97 -5.81 -13.29
C PHE A 4 27.15 -4.66 -12.68
N GLY A 5 26.40 -3.90 -13.49
CA GLY A 5 25.57 -2.78 -13.01
C GLY A 5 24.44 -3.19 -12.08
N LYS A 6 23.87 -4.39 -12.27
CA LYS A 6 22.75 -4.92 -11.47
C LYS A 6 23.19 -5.30 -10.05
N TRP A 7 24.33 -5.99 -9.93
CA TRP A 7 24.87 -6.41 -8.64
C TRP A 7 25.45 -5.22 -7.86
N ILE A 8 26.10 -4.27 -8.54
CA ILE A 8 26.54 -3.01 -7.90
C ILE A 8 25.34 -2.21 -7.41
N GLY A 9 24.32 -2.04 -8.26
CA GLY A 9 23.11 -1.31 -7.90
C GLY A 9 22.42 -1.95 -6.70
N GLY A 10 22.21 -3.27 -6.72
CA GLY A 10 21.62 -3.99 -5.59
C GLY A 10 22.44 -3.92 -4.31
N GLY A 11 23.77 -4.06 -4.40
CA GLY A 11 24.67 -3.97 -3.25
C GLY A 11 24.70 -2.56 -2.63
N LEU A 12 24.84 -1.52 -3.45
CA LEU A 12 24.75 -0.12 -2.99
C LEU A 12 23.37 0.18 -2.40
N GLY A 13 22.31 -0.32 -3.04
CA GLY A 13 20.95 -0.20 -2.55
C GLY A 13 20.75 -0.80 -1.16
N TRP A 14 21.31 -1.97 -0.89
CA TRP A 14 21.25 -2.59 0.44
C TRP A 14 21.91 -1.72 1.51
N THR A 15 23.12 -1.23 1.22
CA THR A 15 23.92 -0.44 2.18
C THR A 15 23.24 0.87 2.57
N PHE A 16 22.55 1.52 1.64
CA PHE A 16 21.95 2.84 1.88
C PHE A 16 20.44 2.80 2.17
N GLY A 17 19.74 1.72 1.81
CA GLY A 17 18.28 1.64 1.86
C GLY A 17 17.72 0.27 2.26
N GLY A 18 18.55 -0.64 2.78
CA GLY A 18 18.11 -1.95 3.26
C GLY A 18 17.50 -2.84 2.16
N PRO A 19 16.64 -3.81 2.53
CA PRO A 19 15.97 -4.70 1.58
C PRO A 19 15.27 -3.97 0.42
N ILE A 20 14.53 -2.90 0.70
CA ILE A 20 13.87 -2.09 -0.33
C ILE A 20 14.89 -1.43 -1.26
N GLY A 21 15.93 -0.83 -0.67
CA GLY A 21 17.01 -0.21 -1.43
C GLY A 21 17.72 -1.19 -2.35
N ALA A 22 17.94 -2.44 -1.91
CA ALA A 22 18.56 -3.47 -2.74
C ALA A 22 17.72 -3.84 -3.97
N ILE A 23 16.41 -4.00 -3.78
CA ILE A 23 15.46 -4.29 -4.87
C ILE A 23 15.45 -3.14 -5.88
N LEU A 24 15.37 -1.90 -5.38
CA LEU A 24 15.42 -0.70 -6.21
C LEU A 24 16.74 -0.57 -6.97
N GLY A 25 17.85 -0.70 -6.27
CA GLY A 25 19.18 -0.55 -6.83
C GLY A 25 19.45 -1.59 -7.91
N PHE A 26 19.00 -2.83 -7.71
CA PHE A 26 19.07 -3.87 -8.73
C PHE A 26 18.19 -3.52 -9.94
N ALA A 27 16.94 -3.09 -9.71
CA ALA A 27 15.99 -2.75 -10.77
C ALA A 27 16.43 -1.52 -11.58
N ILE A 28 17.02 -0.51 -10.95
CA ILE A 28 17.58 0.65 -11.64
C ILE A 28 18.85 0.24 -12.39
N GLY A 29 19.72 -0.55 -11.75
CA GLY A 29 20.92 -1.10 -12.37
C GLY A 29 20.62 -2.01 -13.57
N SER A 30 19.41 -2.59 -13.68
CA SER A 30 18.98 -3.36 -14.84
C SER A 30 18.45 -2.51 -16.00
N MET A 31 18.07 -1.25 -15.76
CA MET A 31 17.60 -0.33 -16.80
C MET A 31 18.75 0.36 -17.55
N PHE A 32 19.91 0.51 -16.93
CA PHE A 32 21.07 1.19 -17.52
C PHE A 32 22.11 0.17 -18.00
N ASP A 33 21.99 -0.25 -19.26
CA ASP A 33 22.83 -1.29 -19.87
C ASP A 33 24.24 -0.81 -20.29
N ASN A 34 24.61 0.43 -19.99
CA ASN A 34 25.96 0.96 -20.22
C ASN A 34 26.50 1.64 -18.96
N ALA A 35 27.53 1.02 -18.38
CA ALA A 35 28.25 1.52 -17.22
C ALA A 35 29.00 2.82 -17.55
N LYS A 36 28.30 3.95 -17.47
CA LYS A 36 28.89 5.12 -16.83
C LYS A 36 28.45 5.05 -15.39
N VAL A 37 29.42 4.86 -14.49
CA VAL A 37 29.24 5.07 -13.06
C VAL A 37 28.61 6.45 -12.92
N ILE A 38 27.30 6.51 -12.67
CA ILE A 38 26.68 7.76 -12.27
C ILE A 38 27.25 8.00 -10.88
N GLN A 39 28.29 8.82 -10.82
CA GLN A 39 28.70 9.47 -9.61
C GLN A 39 27.60 10.50 -9.32
N THR A 40 26.45 10.02 -8.84
CA THR A 40 25.40 10.90 -8.35
C THR A 40 25.98 11.53 -7.09
N GLN A 41 26.36 12.80 -7.21
CA GLN A 41 26.71 13.63 -6.07
C GLN A 41 25.64 13.48 -4.98
N GLY A 42 26.12 13.37 -3.74
CA GLY A 42 25.35 12.98 -2.58
C GLY A 42 24.01 13.71 -2.43
N GLY A 43 23.00 12.94 -2.04
CA GLY A 43 21.67 13.42 -1.71
C GLY A 43 21.05 12.61 -0.59
N SER A 44 21.31 13.08 0.63
CA SER A 44 20.69 12.72 1.92
C SER A 44 20.90 11.30 2.45
N ALA A 45 21.81 11.20 3.42
CA ALA A 45 21.66 10.30 4.56
C ALA A 45 20.21 10.36 5.08
N TYR A 46 19.59 9.18 5.25
CA TYR A 46 18.24 9.01 5.76
C TYR A 46 18.14 9.60 7.18
N GLY A 47 17.65 10.83 7.28
CA GLY A 47 17.09 11.38 8.51
C GLY A 47 15.67 10.86 8.71
N SER A 48 15.43 10.38 9.93
CA SER A 48 14.22 9.95 10.68
C SER A 48 12.76 10.21 10.21
N GLN A 49 12.45 10.68 8.99
CA GLN A 49 11.07 10.84 8.51
C GLN A 49 10.86 10.19 7.13
N THR A 50 9.81 9.36 7.05
CA THR A 50 9.32 8.73 5.82
C THR A 50 8.98 9.79 4.77
N ARG A 51 9.63 9.77 3.61
CA ARG A 51 9.29 10.66 2.49
C ARG A 51 8.19 10.02 1.63
N ALA A 52 7.43 10.82 0.89
CA ALA A 52 6.44 10.31 -0.09
C ALA A 52 7.07 9.33 -1.12
N GLY A 53 8.38 9.46 -1.39
CA GLY A 53 9.15 8.54 -2.21
C GLY A 53 9.25 7.12 -1.64
N ASP A 54 9.40 6.97 -0.33
CA ASP A 54 9.50 5.66 0.33
C ASP A 54 8.17 4.90 0.21
N PHE A 55 7.05 5.62 0.34
CA PHE A 55 5.72 5.05 0.17
C PHE A 55 5.51 4.53 -1.26
N GLY A 56 5.84 5.33 -2.28
CA GLY A 56 5.61 4.95 -3.68
C GLY A 56 6.38 3.69 -4.09
N VAL A 57 7.61 3.56 -3.61
CA VAL A 57 8.45 2.36 -3.85
C VAL A 57 7.91 1.15 -3.11
N SER A 58 7.61 1.29 -1.82
CA SER A 58 6.99 0.21 -1.05
C SER A 58 5.71 -0.27 -1.72
N LEU A 59 4.90 0.66 -2.22
CA LEU A 59 3.69 0.33 -2.96
C LEU A 59 3.98 -0.50 -4.22
N LEU A 60 4.99 -0.14 -5.02
CA LEU A 60 5.39 -0.93 -6.19
C LEU A 60 5.78 -2.36 -5.79
N ILE A 61 6.61 -2.51 -4.75
CA ILE A 61 7.09 -3.83 -4.32
C ILE A 61 5.94 -4.69 -3.79
N LEU A 62 5.11 -4.14 -2.90
CA LEU A 62 3.97 -4.86 -2.33
C LEU A 62 2.91 -5.20 -3.40
N SER A 63 2.65 -4.28 -4.33
CA SER A 63 1.73 -4.54 -5.45
C SER A 63 2.23 -5.68 -6.32
N ALA A 64 3.53 -5.71 -6.62
CA ALA A 64 4.13 -6.81 -7.38
C ALA A 64 4.01 -8.15 -6.64
N ALA A 65 4.12 -8.16 -5.31
CA ALA A 65 3.95 -9.37 -4.51
C ALA A 65 2.50 -9.88 -4.55
N VAL A 66 1.51 -8.98 -4.46
CA VAL A 66 0.08 -9.35 -4.53
C VAL A 66 -0.30 -9.85 -5.92
N MET A 67 0.03 -9.12 -6.99
CA MET A 67 -0.28 -9.52 -8.39
C MET A 67 0.45 -10.81 -8.84
N LYS A 68 1.44 -11.28 -8.07
CA LYS A 68 2.16 -12.52 -8.34
C LYS A 68 1.67 -13.69 -7.48
N ALA A 69 0.72 -13.48 -6.58
CA ALA A 69 0.27 -14.50 -5.62
C ALA A 69 -0.36 -15.72 -6.30
N ASP A 70 -1.14 -15.51 -7.36
CA ASP A 70 -1.78 -16.55 -8.18
C ASP A 70 -0.99 -16.87 -9.46
N GLY A 71 0.11 -16.15 -9.70
CA GLY A 71 0.96 -16.27 -10.88
C GLY A 71 0.45 -15.54 -12.14
N LYS A 72 -0.63 -14.75 -12.05
CA LYS A 72 -1.21 -14.03 -13.19
C LYS A 72 -1.37 -12.54 -12.90
N VAL A 73 -0.55 -11.73 -13.57
CA VAL A 73 -0.71 -10.27 -13.53
C VAL A 73 -1.77 -9.84 -14.55
N LEU A 74 -2.89 -9.27 -14.07
CA LEU A 74 -4.00 -8.83 -14.90
C LEU A 74 -3.80 -7.38 -15.39
N LYS A 75 -4.37 -7.09 -16.57
CA LYS A 75 -4.31 -5.75 -17.16
C LYS A 75 -5.08 -4.71 -16.33
N SER A 76 -6.19 -5.12 -15.71
CA SER A 76 -7.00 -4.31 -14.78
C SER A 76 -6.18 -3.83 -13.58
N GLU A 77 -5.42 -4.73 -12.95
CA GLU A 77 -4.54 -4.42 -11.82
C GLU A 77 -3.44 -3.42 -12.22
N LEU A 78 -2.79 -3.66 -13.36
CA LEU A 78 -1.79 -2.75 -13.92
C LEU A 78 -2.37 -1.37 -14.24
N ASN A 79 -3.59 -1.33 -14.77
CA ASN A 79 -4.27 -0.08 -15.07
C ASN A 79 -4.63 0.68 -13.80
N TYR A 80 -5.11 -0.01 -12.76
CA TYR A 80 -5.40 0.58 -11.46
C TYR A 80 -4.14 1.21 -10.85
N LEU A 81 -3.03 0.46 -10.83
CA LEU A 81 -1.72 0.94 -10.36
C LEU A 81 -1.25 2.16 -11.16
N LYS A 82 -1.32 2.09 -12.50
CA LYS A 82 -0.93 3.19 -13.39
C LYS A 82 -1.78 4.44 -13.16
N GLN A 83 -3.10 4.29 -13.01
CA GLN A 83 -4.02 5.40 -12.78
C GLN A 83 -3.70 6.09 -11.45
N PHE A 84 -3.44 5.31 -10.40
CA PHE A 84 -3.03 5.87 -9.12
C PHE A 84 -1.75 6.71 -9.23
N PHE A 85 -0.69 6.17 -9.85
CA PHE A 85 0.54 6.93 -10.04
C PHE A 85 0.35 8.16 -10.94
N THR A 86 -0.53 8.07 -11.94
CA THR A 86 -0.83 9.20 -12.83
C THR A 86 -1.51 10.33 -12.07
N GLN A 87 -2.49 10.00 -11.22
CA GLN A 87 -3.15 10.99 -10.37
C GLN A 87 -2.17 11.59 -9.37
N GLN A 88 -1.32 10.76 -8.77
CA GLN A 88 -0.42 11.16 -7.69
C GLN A 88 0.80 11.98 -8.14
N PHE A 89 1.40 11.64 -9.28
CA PHE A 89 2.70 12.18 -9.71
C PHE A 89 2.71 12.72 -11.15
N GLY A 90 1.59 12.59 -11.88
CA GLY A 90 1.52 12.96 -13.29
C GLY A 90 2.08 11.90 -14.25
N ALA A 91 1.90 12.16 -15.55
CA ALA A 91 2.15 11.17 -16.60
C ALA A 91 3.63 10.81 -16.79
N ALA A 92 4.54 11.79 -16.68
CA ALA A 92 5.98 11.59 -16.88
C ALA A 92 6.56 10.64 -15.81
N ASP A 93 6.34 10.98 -14.54
CA ASP A 93 6.74 10.17 -13.39
C ASP A 93 6.12 8.77 -13.38
N THR A 94 4.89 8.65 -13.87
CA THR A 94 4.21 7.36 -13.97
C THR A 94 4.92 6.44 -14.95
N ALA A 95 5.38 6.96 -16.09
CA ALA A 95 6.09 6.14 -17.06
C ALA A 95 7.35 5.51 -16.47
N GLU A 96 8.11 6.27 -15.66
CA GLU A 96 9.28 5.77 -14.95
C GLU A 96 8.92 4.72 -13.90
N LYS A 97 7.93 5.00 -13.03
CA LYS A 97 7.47 4.08 -11.99
C LYS A 97 6.95 2.76 -12.57
N MET A 98 6.27 2.80 -13.72
CA MET A 98 5.81 1.60 -14.40
C MET A 98 6.95 0.81 -15.09
N ARG A 99 8.04 1.46 -15.50
CA ARG A 99 9.25 0.75 -15.95
C ARG A 99 9.91 0.03 -14.77
N LEU A 100 10.04 0.71 -13.63
CA LEU A 100 10.54 0.14 -12.39
C LEU A 100 9.70 -1.05 -11.93
N PHE A 101 8.38 -0.92 -11.98
CA PHE A 101 7.46 -2.00 -11.66
C PHE A 101 7.72 -3.27 -12.49
N LYS A 102 7.95 -3.12 -13.80
CA LYS A 102 8.23 -4.25 -14.70
C LYS A 102 9.52 -4.97 -14.34
N GLU A 103 10.54 -4.24 -13.87
CA GLU A 103 11.79 -4.85 -13.38
C GLU A 103 11.60 -5.54 -12.04
N ILE A 104 10.74 -5.01 -11.15
CA ILE A 104 10.39 -5.64 -9.87
C ILE A 104 9.62 -6.96 -10.10
N LEU A 105 8.67 -7.00 -11.05
CA LEU A 105 7.89 -8.21 -11.35
C LEU A 105 8.77 -9.41 -11.73
N LYS A 106 9.94 -9.17 -12.35
CA LYS A 106 10.91 -10.20 -12.74
C LYS A 106 11.70 -10.78 -11.58
N GLN A 107 11.70 -10.13 -10.42
CA GLN A 107 12.52 -10.50 -9.28
C GLN A 107 11.76 -11.42 -8.31
N GLN A 108 12.51 -12.25 -7.59
CA GLN A 108 12.04 -12.89 -6.37
C GLN A 108 12.33 -11.95 -5.21
N VAL A 109 11.29 -11.53 -4.50
CA VAL A 109 11.38 -10.56 -3.41
C VAL A 109 11.09 -11.26 -2.09
N ASP A 110 11.98 -11.11 -1.12
CA ASP A 110 11.69 -11.47 0.27
C ASP A 110 10.72 -10.43 0.86
N ILE A 111 9.43 -10.76 0.79
CA ILE A 111 8.37 -9.85 1.22
C ILE A 111 8.39 -9.60 2.72
N GLN A 112 8.89 -10.56 3.52
CA GLN A 112 8.93 -10.44 4.97
C GLN A 112 9.89 -9.34 5.38
N GLN A 113 11.10 -9.33 4.82
CA GLN A 113 12.12 -8.30 5.12
C GLN A 113 11.66 -6.91 4.69
N VAL A 114 11.04 -6.80 3.51
CA VAL A 114 10.44 -5.54 3.03
C VAL A 114 9.36 -5.04 4.00
N CYS A 115 8.48 -5.92 4.47
CA CYS A 115 7.41 -5.56 5.39
C CYS A 115 7.94 -5.13 6.76
N ILE A 116 8.98 -5.78 7.27
CA ILE A 116 9.65 -5.40 8.54
C ILE A 116 10.27 -4.01 8.39
N GLN A 117 10.98 -3.73 7.29
CA GLN A 117 11.53 -2.40 7.03
C GLN A 117 10.42 -1.34 6.97
N ILE A 118 9.29 -1.63 6.30
CA ILE A 118 8.13 -0.73 6.25
C ILE A 118 7.55 -0.49 7.66
N ARG A 119 7.43 -1.54 8.47
CA ARG A 119 6.95 -1.46 9.85
C ARG A 119 7.79 -0.50 10.68
N ASP A 120 9.10 -0.57 10.54
CA ASP A 120 10.05 0.15 11.38
C ASP A 120 10.22 1.62 10.95
N HIS A 121 9.88 1.97 9.69
CA HIS A 121 10.12 3.30 9.13
C HIS A 121 8.84 4.06 8.70
N MET A 122 7.66 3.44 8.78
CA MET A 122 6.39 4.07 8.40
C MET A 122 5.40 4.13 9.55
N THR A 123 4.67 5.26 9.63
CA THR A 123 3.56 5.40 10.59
C THR A 123 2.47 4.35 10.33
N LEU A 124 1.67 4.04 11.36
CA LEU A 124 0.52 3.15 11.20
C LEU A 124 -0.43 3.63 10.09
N HIS A 125 -0.67 4.93 9.97
CA HIS A 125 -1.56 5.48 8.94
C HIS A 125 -1.06 5.20 7.51
N SER A 126 0.25 5.37 7.25
CA SER A 126 0.85 5.02 5.95
C SER A 126 0.72 3.51 5.67
N ARG A 127 0.95 2.66 6.69
CA ARG A 127 0.83 1.20 6.56
C ARG A 127 -0.61 0.76 6.25
N LEU A 128 -1.59 1.34 6.91
CA LEU A 128 -3.02 1.13 6.61
C LEU A 128 -3.39 1.66 5.21
N GLN A 129 -2.70 2.68 4.72
CA GLN A 129 -2.89 3.17 3.35
C GLN A 129 -2.34 2.20 2.30
N LEU A 130 -1.18 1.59 2.54
CA LEU A 130 -0.65 0.52 1.69
C LEU A 130 -1.66 -0.63 1.58
N ILE A 131 -2.15 -1.18 2.70
CA ILE A 131 -3.11 -2.30 2.68
C ILE A 131 -4.39 -1.96 1.92
N HIS A 132 -4.97 -0.78 2.15
CA HIS A 132 -6.15 -0.36 1.41
C HIS A 132 -5.90 -0.28 -0.09
N PHE A 133 -4.72 0.22 -0.49
CA PHE A 133 -4.38 0.26 -1.90
C PHE A 133 -4.24 -1.14 -2.50
N LEU A 134 -3.63 -2.08 -1.77
CA LEU A 134 -3.50 -3.47 -2.21
C LEU A 134 -4.87 -4.14 -2.41
N PHE A 135 -5.85 -3.86 -1.54
CA PHE A 135 -7.23 -4.33 -1.76
C PHE A 135 -7.93 -3.65 -2.95
N GLY A 136 -7.57 -2.40 -3.25
CA GLY A 136 -8.03 -1.72 -4.46
C GLY A 136 -7.49 -2.38 -5.72
N ILE A 137 -6.23 -2.83 -5.71
CA ILE A 137 -5.64 -3.62 -6.80
C ILE A 137 -6.38 -4.94 -6.97
N SER A 138 -6.51 -5.74 -5.90
CA SER A 138 -7.08 -7.09 -5.99
C SER A 138 -8.57 -7.10 -6.32
N LYS A 139 -9.24 -5.94 -6.29
CA LYS A 139 -10.63 -5.78 -6.73
C LYS A 139 -10.75 -5.16 -8.14
N ALA A 140 -9.64 -4.77 -8.76
CA ALA A 140 -9.66 -3.97 -9.99
C ALA A 140 -10.32 -4.68 -11.18
N ASP A 141 -10.35 -6.01 -11.20
CA ASP A 141 -11.00 -6.83 -12.23
C ASP A 141 -12.44 -7.26 -11.87
N GLY A 142 -12.93 -6.83 -10.70
CA GLY A 142 -14.25 -7.18 -10.17
C GLY A 142 -14.35 -8.57 -9.55
N HIS A 143 -13.29 -9.38 -9.62
CA HIS A 143 -13.20 -10.68 -8.95
C HIS A 143 -12.25 -10.56 -7.76
N VAL A 144 -12.23 -11.59 -6.91
CA VAL A 144 -11.41 -11.59 -5.70
C VAL A 144 -10.77 -12.95 -5.60
N ASP A 145 -9.46 -13.01 -5.81
CA ASP A 145 -8.76 -14.27 -5.62
C ASP A 145 -8.40 -14.46 -4.15
N LYS A 146 -8.61 -15.69 -3.64
CA LYS A 146 -8.26 -16.03 -2.26
C LYS A 146 -6.76 -15.91 -2.03
N SER A 147 -5.95 -16.21 -3.04
CA SER A 147 -4.49 -16.13 -2.95
C SER A 147 -4.01 -14.68 -2.75
N GLU A 148 -4.59 -13.71 -3.45
CA GLU A 148 -4.30 -12.29 -3.26
C GLU A 148 -4.69 -11.83 -1.86
N VAL A 149 -5.91 -12.17 -1.40
CA VAL A 149 -6.37 -11.80 -0.05
C VAL A 149 -5.46 -12.39 1.02
N ASN A 150 -5.05 -13.66 0.88
CA ASN A 150 -4.11 -14.31 1.79
C ASN A 150 -2.74 -13.62 1.77
N GLN A 151 -2.27 -13.20 0.59
CA GLN A 151 -1.02 -12.47 0.44
C GLN A 151 -1.08 -11.09 1.12
N ILE A 152 -2.19 -10.36 0.97
CA ILE A 152 -2.41 -9.08 1.65
C ILE A 152 -2.49 -9.28 3.17
N GLU A 153 -3.11 -10.35 3.65
CA GLU A 153 -3.16 -10.69 5.07
C GLU A 153 -1.76 -10.96 5.64
N LEU A 154 -0.94 -11.72 4.91
CA LEU A 154 0.45 -11.99 5.29
C LEU A 154 1.28 -10.70 5.36
N ILE A 155 1.16 -9.84 4.35
CA ILE A 155 1.79 -8.52 4.31
C ILE A 155 1.36 -7.68 5.52
N ALA A 156 0.05 -7.65 5.83
CA ALA A 156 -0.48 -6.92 6.98
C ALA A 156 0.12 -7.41 8.31
N LYS A 157 0.24 -8.73 8.49
CA LYS A 157 0.85 -9.34 9.69
C LYS A 157 2.32 -8.91 9.84
N TYR A 158 3.13 -9.01 8.79
CA TYR A 158 4.54 -8.60 8.85
C TYR A 158 4.71 -7.09 9.04
N MET A 159 3.80 -6.30 8.47
CA MET A 159 3.75 -4.87 8.69
C MET A 159 3.23 -4.49 10.08
N GLY A 160 2.88 -5.45 10.96
CA GLY A 160 2.41 -5.18 12.32
C GLY A 160 1.03 -4.52 12.39
N ILE A 161 0.15 -4.84 11.43
CA ILE A 161 -1.24 -4.39 11.40
C ILE A 161 -2.10 -5.43 12.12
N GLY A 162 -2.94 -4.97 13.06
CA GLY A 162 -3.84 -5.83 13.83
C GLY A 162 -4.93 -6.48 12.98
N ALA A 163 -5.49 -7.59 13.47
CA ALA A 163 -6.55 -8.32 12.77
C ALA A 163 -7.81 -7.46 12.58
N SER A 164 -8.19 -6.66 13.59
CA SER A 164 -9.32 -5.73 13.50
C SER A 164 -9.12 -4.66 12.42
N GLU A 165 -7.93 -4.08 12.34
CA GLU A 165 -7.58 -3.13 11.29
C GLU A 165 -7.67 -3.73 9.90
N PHE A 166 -7.12 -4.94 9.74
CA PHE A 166 -7.12 -5.65 8.47
C PHE A 166 -8.56 -5.96 8.02
N LEU A 167 -9.37 -6.51 8.91
CA LEU A 167 -10.78 -6.83 8.63
C LEU A 167 -11.60 -5.57 8.33
N SER A 168 -11.39 -4.48 9.06
CA SER A 168 -12.03 -3.18 8.78
C SER A 168 -11.73 -2.69 7.36
N ILE A 169 -10.46 -2.71 6.94
CA ILE A 169 -10.08 -2.30 5.58
C ILE A 169 -10.66 -3.28 4.55
N LYS A 170 -10.54 -4.59 4.78
CA LYS A 170 -11.08 -5.62 3.90
C LYS A 170 -12.59 -5.42 3.63
N ALA A 171 -13.35 -5.10 4.67
CA ALA A 171 -14.79 -4.85 4.60
C ALA A 171 -15.17 -3.60 3.77
N MET A 172 -14.26 -2.64 3.58
CA MET A 172 -14.48 -1.49 2.67
C MET A 172 -14.56 -1.92 1.20
N PHE A 173 -13.92 -3.04 0.85
CA PHE A 173 -13.87 -3.56 -0.52
C PHE A 173 -14.83 -4.72 -0.72
N TYR A 174 -15.01 -5.58 0.28
CA TYR A 174 -15.84 -6.76 0.17
C TYR A 174 -17.03 -6.65 1.11
N LYS A 175 -18.22 -6.56 0.52
CA LYS A 175 -19.47 -6.51 1.26
C LYS A 175 -19.85 -7.93 1.68
N ASP A 176 -19.62 -8.27 2.94
CA ASP A 176 -20.34 -9.35 3.60
C ASP A 176 -21.55 -8.79 4.39
N ALA A 177 -22.36 -9.67 4.97
CA ALA A 177 -23.57 -9.28 5.71
C ALA A 177 -23.28 -8.29 6.86
N ASN A 178 -22.05 -8.28 7.38
CA ASN A 178 -21.65 -7.53 8.57
C ASN A 178 -20.60 -6.46 8.28
N ALA A 179 -20.39 -6.14 7.01
CA ALA A 179 -19.30 -5.27 6.57
C ALA A 179 -19.36 -3.89 7.25
N ALA A 180 -20.56 -3.35 7.47
CA ALA A 180 -20.72 -2.08 8.16
C ALA A 180 -20.17 -2.12 9.60
N TYR A 181 -20.45 -3.20 10.35
CA TYR A 181 -19.91 -3.39 11.71
C TYR A 181 -18.40 -3.61 11.69
N GLN A 182 -17.91 -4.42 10.75
CA GLN A 182 -16.48 -4.69 10.59
C GLN A 182 -15.67 -3.42 10.25
N ILE A 183 -16.17 -2.56 9.36
CA ILE A 183 -15.54 -1.27 9.02
C ILE A 183 -15.33 -0.43 10.29
N LEU A 184 -16.28 -0.46 11.23
CA LEU A 184 -16.19 0.26 12.49
C LEU A 184 -15.42 -0.49 13.60
N GLU A 185 -14.83 -1.65 13.30
CA GLU A 185 -14.20 -2.55 14.28
C GLU A 185 -15.17 -2.97 15.41
N LEU A 186 -16.43 -3.24 15.06
CA LEU A 186 -17.51 -3.62 15.98
C LEU A 186 -18.06 -5.02 15.72
N ASN A 187 -18.76 -5.55 16.73
CA ASN A 187 -19.61 -6.73 16.61
C ASN A 187 -21.07 -6.28 16.39
N GLU A 188 -21.89 -7.09 15.73
CA GLU A 188 -23.34 -6.83 15.55
C GLU A 188 -24.07 -6.59 16.88
N ASN A 189 -23.62 -7.24 17.96
CA ASN A 189 -24.20 -7.13 19.30
C ASN A 189 -23.72 -5.89 20.08
N SER A 190 -22.84 -5.06 19.49
CA SER A 190 -22.35 -3.84 20.16
C SER A 190 -23.50 -2.86 20.43
N SER A 191 -23.44 -2.15 21.55
CA SER A 191 -24.41 -1.13 21.94
C SER A 191 -24.34 0.14 21.10
N ASP A 192 -25.38 0.97 21.13
CA ASP A 192 -25.43 2.23 20.37
C ASP A 192 -24.42 3.27 20.89
N THR A 193 -24.06 3.19 22.17
CA THR A 193 -22.99 4.02 22.75
C THR A 193 -21.63 3.60 22.21
N GLU A 194 -21.36 2.30 22.08
CA GLU A 194 -20.18 1.75 21.43
C GLU A 194 -20.12 2.14 19.96
N LEU A 195 -21.25 2.09 19.25
CA LEU A 195 -21.36 2.52 17.85
C LEU A 195 -20.90 3.97 17.67
N LYS A 196 -21.44 4.91 18.47
CA LYS A 196 -21.05 6.33 18.42
C LYS A 196 -19.57 6.55 18.81
N LYS A 197 -19.03 5.74 19.71
CA LYS A 197 -17.62 5.82 20.13
C LYS A 197 -16.69 5.31 19.02
N ALA A 198 -17.02 4.17 18.42
CA ALA A 198 -16.27 3.56 17.33
C ALA A 198 -16.25 4.46 16.09
N TYR A 199 -17.39 5.05 15.72
CA TYR A 199 -17.45 6.02 14.62
C TYR A 199 -16.45 7.17 14.82
N ARG A 200 -16.44 7.80 16.00
CA ARG A 200 -15.49 8.88 16.32
C ARG A 200 -14.04 8.41 16.27
N LYS A 201 -13.74 7.21 16.78
CA LYS A 201 -12.41 6.61 16.71
C LYS A 201 -11.96 6.41 15.25
N MET A 202 -12.82 5.85 14.40
CA MET A 202 -12.52 5.60 12.98
C MET A 202 -12.39 6.89 12.18
N ALA A 203 -13.24 7.88 12.45
CA ALA A 203 -13.17 9.21 11.84
C ALA A 203 -11.80 9.86 12.06
N VAL A 204 -11.24 9.78 13.27
CA VAL A 204 -9.89 10.29 13.58
C VAL A 204 -8.79 9.42 12.95
N LYS A 205 -8.96 8.09 12.94
CA LYS A 205 -7.97 7.13 12.41
C LYS A 205 -7.76 7.28 10.90
N TYR A 206 -8.85 7.53 10.16
CA TYR A 206 -8.86 7.64 8.70
C TYR A 206 -9.06 9.08 8.19
N HIS A 207 -8.89 10.08 9.06
CA HIS A 207 -9.01 11.48 8.65
C HIS A 207 -7.96 11.83 7.57
N PRO A 208 -8.33 12.58 6.51
CA PRO A 208 -7.39 13.00 5.46
C PRO A 208 -6.12 13.68 5.97
N ASP A 209 -6.22 14.40 7.09
CA ASP A 209 -5.08 15.10 7.71
C ASP A 209 -3.96 14.16 8.16
N LYS A 210 -4.24 12.87 8.37
CA LYS A 210 -3.22 11.87 8.78
C LYS A 210 -2.26 11.51 7.66
N LEU A 211 -2.57 11.86 6.41
CA LEU A 211 -1.74 11.56 5.23
C LEU A 211 -1.25 12.84 4.51
N THR A 212 -1.35 14.01 5.14
CA THR A 212 -0.90 15.30 4.57
C THR A 212 0.56 15.26 4.11
N HIS A 213 1.44 14.59 4.86
CA HIS A 213 2.86 14.45 4.56
C HIS A 213 3.16 13.63 3.30
N LEU A 214 2.19 12.84 2.81
CA LEU A 214 2.33 12.07 1.57
C LEU A 214 1.91 12.87 0.33
N GLY A 215 1.17 13.97 0.51
CA GLY A 215 0.70 14.86 -0.56
C GLY A 215 -0.82 14.88 -0.73
N PRO A 216 -1.37 15.84 -1.50
CA PRO A 216 -2.81 16.11 -1.60
C PRO A 216 -3.61 14.93 -2.18
N GLU A 217 -3.03 14.18 -3.10
CA GLU A 217 -3.68 13.04 -3.74
C GLU A 217 -3.87 11.85 -2.76
N PHE A 218 -3.01 11.72 -1.73
CA PHE A 218 -3.25 10.77 -0.64
C PHE A 218 -4.39 11.19 0.30
N GLN A 219 -4.66 12.50 0.40
CA GLN A 219 -5.81 12.99 1.12
C GLN A 219 -7.12 12.61 0.41
N LYS A 220 -7.11 12.54 -0.93
CA LYS A 220 -8.26 12.04 -1.70
C LYS A 220 -8.53 10.56 -1.41
N ALA A 221 -7.49 9.73 -1.40
CA ALA A 221 -7.64 8.32 -1.02
C ALA A 221 -8.08 8.14 0.45
N ALA A 222 -7.60 8.98 1.37
CA ALA A 222 -8.10 9.01 2.74
C ALA A 222 -9.55 9.49 2.84
N LYS A 223 -9.97 10.43 1.98
CA LYS A 223 -11.36 10.90 1.89
C LYS A 223 -12.30 9.78 1.47
N GLU A 224 -11.90 8.93 0.51
CA GLU A 224 -12.67 7.74 0.13
C GLU A 224 -12.86 6.77 1.31
N LYS A 225 -11.79 6.50 2.08
CA LYS A 225 -11.90 5.71 3.32
C LYS A 225 -12.85 6.35 4.33
N PHE A 226 -12.72 7.65 4.55
CA PHE A 226 -13.57 8.38 5.48
C PHE A 226 -15.05 8.32 5.06
N GLN A 227 -15.32 8.40 3.75
CA GLN A 227 -16.67 8.19 3.22
C GLN A 227 -17.18 6.77 3.52
N LYS A 228 -16.35 5.73 3.38
CA LYS A 228 -16.73 4.35 3.75
C LYS A 228 -17.09 4.22 5.23
N VAL A 229 -16.36 4.89 6.12
CA VAL A 229 -16.67 4.94 7.56
C VAL A 229 -18.03 5.60 7.81
N ASN A 230 -18.32 6.72 7.12
CA ASN A 230 -19.62 7.39 7.23
C ASN A 230 -20.76 6.51 6.70
N GLU A 231 -20.58 5.91 5.52
CA GLU A 231 -21.55 4.98 4.91
C GLU A 231 -21.88 3.81 5.86
N ALA A 232 -20.85 3.22 6.48
CA ALA A 232 -21.02 2.13 7.44
C ALA A 232 -21.84 2.57 8.67
N TYR A 233 -21.50 3.74 9.25
CA TYR A 233 -22.24 4.28 10.38
C TYR A 233 -23.71 4.56 10.06
N GLU A 234 -23.99 5.19 8.92
CA GLU A 234 -25.36 5.48 8.49
C GLU A 234 -26.15 4.21 8.17
N THR A 235 -25.50 3.17 7.66
CA THR A 235 -26.13 1.86 7.40
C THR A 235 -26.60 1.23 8.71
N ILE A 236 -25.72 1.15 9.72
CA ILE A 236 -26.05 0.60 11.04
C ILE A 236 -27.14 1.42 11.73
N LYS A 237 -27.08 2.75 11.64
CA LYS A 237 -28.12 3.63 12.19
C LYS A 237 -29.50 3.31 11.60
N LYS A 238 -29.57 3.13 10.28
CA LYS A 238 -30.82 2.77 9.59
C LYS A 238 -31.32 1.39 10.02
N GLU A 239 -30.45 0.39 10.05
CA GLU A 239 -30.79 -0.98 10.48
C GLU A 239 -31.36 -1.01 11.90
N ARG A 240 -30.79 -0.21 12.80
CA ARG A 240 -31.18 -0.14 14.22
C ARG A 240 -32.25 0.91 14.52
N ASN A 241 -32.76 1.62 13.51
CA ASN A 241 -33.70 2.75 13.66
C ASN A 241 -33.22 3.84 14.65
N ILE A 242 -31.91 4.09 14.68
CA ILE A 242 -31.30 5.14 15.51
C ILE A 242 -31.43 6.47 14.75
N ARG A 243 -32.06 7.47 15.39
CA ARG A 243 -32.16 8.83 14.86
C ARG A 243 -30.82 9.56 14.85
#